data_AF-A0A7C2TPH9-F1
#
_entry.id   AF-A0A7C2TPH9-F1
#
_cell.length_a   1.000
_cell.length_b   1.000
_cell.length_c   1.000
_cell.angle_alpha   90.00
_cell.angle_beta   90.00
_cell.angle_gamma   90.00
#
_symmetry.space_group_name_H-M   'P 1'
#
loop_
_entity.id
_entity.type
_entity.pdbx_description
1 polymer ?
#
loop_
_entity_poly.entity_id
_entity_poly.type
_entity_poly.pdbx_seq_one_letter_code
_entity_poly.pdbx_strand_id
1 'polypeptide(L)'
;YLAAPGTIPPVETLTAEVKSRPWGLIFGAAVTCLFIFLLITLAFSGVGLDVLINALVYWVLIHGLLTAVFTLAARGHPLSALTGFAVSWLTALNPLIAAGWFAALVEAKIRKPAPSDFRRIFETESFGEMMSVPLFRVVLVAALANLGSTIGTIAYFAFIFPVLGIDPGVLFTEGLANMWAAIQGLFS
;
A
#
# COMPACT_ATOMS: atom_id res chain seq x y z
N TYR A 1 21.12 -47.07 9.94
CA TYR A 1 21.54 -46.02 10.89
C TYR A 1 22.28 -46.56 12.12
N LEU A 2 21.84 -47.65 12.76
CA LEU A 2 22.57 -48.25 13.90
C LEU A 2 23.90 -48.95 13.54
N ALA A 3 24.15 -49.22 12.26
CA ALA A 3 25.35 -49.92 11.79
C ALA A 3 26.53 -49.00 11.39
N ALA A 4 26.31 -47.69 11.29
CA ALA A 4 27.33 -46.72 10.85
C ALA A 4 27.02 -45.31 11.40
N PRO A 5 27.25 -45.05 12.70
CA PRO A 5 26.86 -43.79 13.36
C PRO A 5 27.61 -42.54 12.86
N GLY A 6 28.69 -42.69 12.07
CA GLY A 6 29.45 -41.58 11.50
C GLY A 6 28.86 -40.95 10.23
N THR A 7 27.77 -41.50 9.67
CA THR A 7 27.09 -40.92 8.51
C THR A 7 25.98 -39.93 8.89
N ILE A 8 25.83 -39.63 10.18
CA ILE A 8 24.85 -38.67 10.67
C ILE A 8 25.33 -37.26 10.31
N PRO A 9 24.57 -36.50 9.49
CA PRO A 9 24.89 -35.10 9.22
C PRO A 9 24.93 -34.33 10.55
N PRO A 10 25.89 -33.39 10.74
CA PRO A 10 25.93 -32.57 11.95
C PRO A 10 24.58 -31.88 12.18
N VAL A 11 24.10 -31.88 13.43
CA VAL A 11 22.80 -31.28 13.81
C VAL A 11 22.69 -29.82 13.35
N GLU A 12 23.84 -29.12 13.29
CA GLU A 12 24.00 -27.77 12.75
C GLU A 12 23.49 -27.61 11.31
N THR A 13 23.61 -28.64 10.47
CA THR A 13 23.10 -28.62 9.09
C THR A 13 21.59 -28.80 9.01
N LEU A 14 20.98 -29.38 10.05
CA LEU A 14 19.53 -29.57 10.19
C LEU A 14 18.85 -28.39 10.87
N THR A 15 19.60 -27.55 11.60
CA THR A 15 19.14 -26.33 12.26
C THR A 15 19.61 -25.06 11.57
N ALA A 16 20.44 -25.16 10.53
CA ALA A 16 20.83 -24.04 9.70
C ALA A 16 19.59 -23.38 9.11
N GLU A 17 19.35 -22.13 9.52
CA GLU A 17 18.22 -21.33 9.04
C GLU A 17 18.37 -21.14 7.52
N VAL A 18 17.48 -21.75 6.74
CA VAL A 18 17.48 -21.59 5.28
C VAL A 18 17.12 -20.14 4.98
N LYS A 19 18.15 -19.32 4.73
CA LYS A 19 17.99 -17.91 4.38
C LYS A 19 17.26 -17.81 3.03
N SER A 20 15.96 -17.57 3.09
CA SER A 20 15.14 -17.35 1.90
C SER A 20 15.54 -16.02 1.23
N ARG A 21 15.40 -15.95 -0.09
CA ARG A 21 15.59 -14.69 -0.82
C ARG A 21 14.46 -13.71 -0.43
N PRO A 22 14.75 -12.40 -0.31
CA PRO A 22 13.77 -11.42 0.17
C PRO A 22 12.79 -11.00 -0.95
N TRP A 23 12.02 -11.95 -1.48
CA TRP A 23 11.12 -11.74 -2.60
C TRP A 23 10.10 -10.61 -2.36
N GLY A 24 9.61 -10.47 -1.14
CA GLY A 24 8.73 -9.35 -0.78
C GLY A 24 9.40 -7.98 -0.95
N LEU A 25 10.64 -7.82 -0.49
CA LEU A 25 11.38 -6.56 -0.65
C LEU A 25 11.65 -6.25 -2.13
N ILE A 26 12.00 -7.27 -2.92
CA ILE A 26 12.22 -7.12 -4.37
C ILE A 26 10.93 -6.65 -5.05
N PHE A 27 9.80 -7.29 -4.75
CA PHE A 27 8.50 -6.90 -5.30
C PHE A 27 8.11 -5.47 -4.90
N GLY A 28 8.23 -5.11 -3.62
CA GLY A 28 7.91 -3.77 -3.14
C GLY A 28 8.78 -2.69 -3.78
N ALA A 29 10.08 -2.94 -3.89
CA ALA A 29 11.01 -2.05 -4.57
C ALA A 29 10.66 -1.90 -6.05
N ALA A 30 10.35 -3.00 -6.75
CA ALA A 30 9.99 -2.97 -8.16
C ALA A 30 8.73 -2.11 -8.42
N VAL A 31 7.67 -2.29 -7.63
CA VAL A 31 6.44 -1.49 -7.76
C VAL A 31 6.68 -0.02 -7.44
N THR A 32 7.45 0.28 -6.39
CA THR A 32 7.79 1.66 -6.01
C THR A 32 8.60 2.34 -7.12
N CYS A 33 9.62 1.67 -7.65
CA CYS A 33 10.43 2.15 -8.76
C CYS A 33 9.59 2.37 -10.02
N LEU A 34 8.64 1.49 -10.32
CA LEU A 34 7.72 1.64 -11.46
C LEU A 34 6.89 2.91 -11.33
N PHE A 35 6.37 3.22 -10.14
CA PHE A 35 5.59 4.44 -9.94
C PHE A 35 6.44 5.71 -10.06
N ILE A 36 7.64 5.71 -9.47
CA ILE A 36 8.59 6.82 -9.62
C ILE A 36 8.95 7.02 -11.09
N PHE A 37 9.20 5.92 -11.81
CA PHE A 37 9.47 5.95 -13.24
C PHE A 37 8.30 6.55 -14.04
N LEU A 38 7.06 6.22 -13.71
CA LEU A 38 5.87 6.81 -14.34
C LEU A 38 5.76 8.32 -14.08
N LEU A 39 6.06 8.79 -12.86
CA LEU A 39 6.10 10.23 -12.55
C LEU A 39 7.21 10.96 -13.31
N ILE A 40 8.41 10.37 -13.40
CA ILE A 40 9.52 10.96 -14.17
C ILE A 40 9.13 11.02 -15.64
N THR A 41 8.64 9.93 -16.20
CA THR A 41 8.21 9.88 -17.60
C THR A 41 7.13 10.93 -17.88
N LEU A 42 6.16 11.10 -16.97
CA LEU A 42 5.14 12.17 -17.06
C LEU A 42 5.76 13.57 -17.01
N ALA A 43 6.77 13.81 -16.17
CA ALA A 43 7.45 15.10 -16.09
C ALA A 43 8.22 15.44 -17.38
N PHE A 44 8.71 14.42 -18.08
CA PHE A 44 9.43 14.56 -19.35
C PHE A 44 8.53 14.45 -20.59
N SER A 45 7.25 14.07 -20.47
CA SER A 45 6.36 13.87 -21.63
C SER A 45 5.86 15.17 -22.26
N GLY A 46 6.22 16.34 -21.72
CA GLY A 46 5.83 17.63 -22.30
C GLY A 46 4.36 18.04 -22.07
N VAL A 47 3.59 17.26 -21.29
CA VAL A 47 2.17 17.52 -20.96
C VAL A 47 1.93 18.78 -20.11
N GLY A 48 3.01 19.42 -19.64
CA GLY A 48 2.96 20.66 -18.86
C GLY A 48 2.92 20.44 -17.36
N LEU A 49 3.41 21.45 -16.62
CA LEU A 49 3.51 21.42 -15.16
C LEU A 49 2.14 21.33 -14.47
N ASP A 50 1.11 21.93 -15.05
CA ASP A 50 -0.25 21.91 -14.51
C ASP A 50 -0.82 20.49 -14.45
N VAL A 51 -0.57 19.68 -15.48
CA VAL A 51 -1.01 18.27 -15.52
C VAL A 51 -0.28 17.46 -14.45
N LEU A 52 1.04 17.67 -14.29
CA LEU A 52 1.84 16.99 -13.27
C LEU A 52 1.36 17.34 -11.85
N ILE A 53 1.10 18.62 -11.57
CA ILE A 53 0.57 19.07 -10.27
C ILE A 53 -0.80 18.45 -10.03
N ASN A 54 -1.71 18.50 -11.01
CA ASN A 54 -3.04 17.91 -10.89
C ASN A 54 -2.97 16.40 -10.67
N ALA A 55 -2.08 15.69 -11.37
CA ALA A 55 -1.84 14.25 -11.16
C ALA A 55 -1.49 13.94 -9.70
N LEU A 56 -0.56 14.69 -9.11
CA LEU A 56 -0.18 14.53 -7.70
C LEU A 56 -1.32 14.90 -6.74
N VAL A 57 -2.04 16.00 -7.01
CA VAL A 57 -3.18 16.41 -6.17
C VAL A 57 -4.27 15.35 -6.18
N TYR A 58 -4.68 14.86 -7.35
CA TYR A 58 -5.68 13.80 -7.45
C TYR A 58 -5.19 12.49 -6.86
N TRP A 59 -3.91 12.15 -6.99
CA TRP A 59 -3.31 10.99 -6.33
C TRP A 59 -3.51 11.05 -4.82
N VAL A 60 -3.17 12.19 -4.20
CA VAL A 60 -3.34 12.39 -2.75
C VAL A 60 -4.81 12.34 -2.36
N LEU A 61 -5.66 13.07 -3.08
CA LEU A 61 -7.07 13.21 -2.74
C LEU A 61 -7.83 11.89 -2.89
N ILE A 62 -7.67 11.16 -4.00
CA ILE A 62 -8.45 9.93 -4.23
C ILE A 62 -8.09 8.84 -3.23
N HIS A 63 -6.79 8.69 -2.94
CA HIS A 63 -6.30 7.74 -1.94
C HIS A 63 -6.75 8.12 -0.54
N GLY A 64 -6.51 9.38 -0.16
CA GLY A 64 -6.83 9.87 1.16
C GLY A 64 -8.34 9.80 1.45
N LEU A 65 -9.16 10.33 0.54
CA LEU A 65 -10.61 10.41 0.72
C LEU A 65 -11.25 9.02 0.77
N LEU A 66 -10.92 8.12 -0.16
CA LEU A 66 -11.50 6.77 -0.14
C LEU A 66 -11.08 6.00 1.12
N THR A 67 -9.82 6.10 1.52
CA THR A 67 -9.35 5.48 2.77
C THR A 67 -10.11 6.02 3.99
N ALA A 68 -10.31 7.34 4.07
CA ALA A 68 -11.06 7.97 5.15
C ALA A 68 -12.54 7.54 5.15
N VAL A 69 -13.20 7.58 3.98
CA VAL A 69 -14.61 7.17 3.83
C VAL A 69 -14.80 5.73 4.26
N PHE A 70 -13.95 4.81 3.82
CA PHE A 70 -14.05 3.41 4.19
C PHE A 70 -13.71 3.17 5.67
N THR A 71 -12.78 3.94 6.23
CA THR A 71 -12.51 3.91 7.68
C THR A 71 -13.74 4.35 8.49
N LEU A 72 -14.43 5.41 8.05
CA LEU A 72 -15.68 5.85 8.67
C LEU A 72 -16.82 4.87 8.43
N ALA A 73 -16.87 4.19 7.29
CA ALA A 73 -17.82 3.11 7.02
C ALA A 73 -17.62 1.90 7.96
N ALA A 74 -16.38 1.63 8.37
CA ALA A 74 -16.07 0.68 9.45
C ALA A 74 -16.58 1.15 10.84
N ARG A 75 -17.16 2.36 10.91
CA ARG A 75 -17.46 3.14 12.12
C ARG A 75 -16.22 3.31 13.00
N GLY A 76 -15.07 3.49 12.34
CA GLY A 76 -13.82 3.88 12.97
C GLY A 76 -13.88 5.30 13.50
N HIS A 77 -12.95 5.64 14.38
CA HIS A 77 -12.83 6.98 14.94
C HIS A 77 -12.39 8.00 13.87
N PRO A 78 -12.88 9.26 13.91
CA PRO A 78 -12.46 10.30 12.96
C PRO A 78 -10.94 10.51 12.88
N LEU A 79 -10.22 10.36 14.00
CA LEU A 79 -8.74 10.42 14.01
C LEU A 79 -8.09 9.29 13.22
N SER A 80 -8.67 8.09 13.24
CA SER A 80 -8.22 6.95 12.44
C SER A 80 -8.44 7.21 10.96
N ALA A 81 -9.58 7.81 10.60
CA ALA A 81 -9.88 8.23 9.24
C ALA A 81 -8.92 9.34 8.75
N LEU A 82 -8.63 10.35 9.58
CA LEU A 82 -7.68 11.40 9.27
C LEU A 82 -6.25 10.86 9.10
N THR A 83 -5.87 9.89 9.93
CA THR A 83 -4.58 9.21 9.82
C THR A 83 -4.49 8.45 8.51
N GLY A 84 -5.51 7.64 8.18
CA GLY A 84 -5.61 6.94 6.90
C GLY A 84 -5.54 7.90 5.71
N PHE A 85 -6.26 9.03 5.78
CA PHE A 85 -6.21 10.08 4.76
C PHE A 85 -4.78 10.58 4.52
N ALA A 86 -4.08 10.94 5.60
CA ALA A 86 -2.77 11.57 5.53
C ALA A 86 -1.68 10.66 4.97
N VAL A 87 -1.77 9.34 5.24
CA VAL A 87 -0.72 8.39 4.85
C VAL A 87 -1.04 7.59 3.60
N SER A 88 -2.32 7.48 3.19
CA SER A 88 -2.73 6.52 2.15
C SER A 88 -1.99 6.69 0.82
N TRP A 89 -1.87 7.93 0.34
CA TRP A 89 -1.20 8.26 -0.92
C TRP A 89 0.27 7.84 -0.94
N LEU A 90 0.94 7.92 0.21
CA LEU A 90 2.34 7.55 0.36
C LEU A 90 2.47 6.03 0.43
N THR A 91 1.61 5.38 1.22
CA THR A 91 1.62 3.92 1.36
C THR A 91 1.25 3.22 0.06
N ALA A 92 0.40 3.82 -0.78
CA ALA A 92 0.05 3.28 -2.08
C ALA A 92 1.24 3.18 -3.07
N LEU A 93 2.31 3.94 -2.82
CA LEU A 93 3.55 3.84 -3.60
C LEU A 93 4.32 2.56 -3.29
N ASN A 94 4.16 1.99 -2.09
CA ASN A 94 4.89 0.83 -1.63
C ASN A 94 3.91 -0.27 -1.15
N PRO A 95 3.72 -1.35 -1.93
CA PRO A 95 2.72 -2.37 -1.62
C PRO A 95 3.01 -3.17 -0.34
N LEU A 96 4.19 -3.01 0.27
CA LEU A 96 4.55 -3.66 1.53
C LEU A 96 4.01 -2.91 2.76
N ILE A 97 3.57 -1.67 2.60
CA ILE A 97 3.08 -0.82 3.68
C ILE A 97 1.64 -0.45 3.38
N ALA A 98 0.73 -0.71 4.32
CA ALA A 98 -0.69 -0.52 4.11
C ALA A 98 -1.23 0.66 4.94
N ALA A 99 -2.02 1.56 4.32
CA ALA A 99 -2.63 2.71 4.99
C ALA A 99 -3.47 2.31 6.21
N GLY A 100 -4.17 1.19 6.11
CA GLY A 100 -5.03 0.66 7.16
C GLY A 100 -4.28 0.23 8.40
N TRP A 101 -2.98 -0.08 8.33
CA TRP A 101 -2.19 -0.35 9.55
C TRP A 101 -2.09 0.90 10.41
N PHE A 102 -1.86 2.07 9.81
CA PHE A 102 -1.79 3.33 10.55
C PHE A 102 -3.16 3.72 11.12
N ALA A 103 -4.22 3.61 10.32
CA ALA A 103 -5.58 3.85 10.79
C ALA A 103 -5.94 2.91 11.96
N ALA A 104 -5.61 1.62 11.85
CA ALA A 104 -5.87 0.63 12.89
C ALA A 104 -5.02 0.84 14.14
N LEU A 105 -3.76 1.29 14.02
CA LEU A 105 -2.93 1.65 15.17
C LEU A 105 -3.55 2.80 15.97
N VAL A 106 -4.07 3.82 15.29
CA VAL A 106 -4.79 4.92 15.95
C VAL A 106 -6.11 4.43 16.56
N GLU A 107 -6.86 3.59 15.84
CA GLU A 107 -8.09 2.98 16.35
C GLU A 107 -7.83 2.14 17.61
N ALA A 108 -6.76 1.35 17.61
CA ALA A 108 -6.36 0.50 18.73
C ALA A 108 -5.98 1.33 19.96
N LYS A 109 -5.29 2.46 19.78
CA LYS A 109 -4.97 3.40 20.88
C LYS A 109 -6.23 3.98 21.52
N ILE A 110 -7.27 4.22 20.72
CA ILE A 110 -8.53 4.81 21.18
C ILE A 110 -9.41 3.76 21.86
N ARG A 111 -9.58 2.60 21.23
CA ARG A 111 -10.48 1.54 21.73
C ARG A 111 -9.86 0.61 22.78
N LYS A 112 -8.53 0.52 22.82
CA LYS A 112 -7.75 -0.29 23.77
C LYS A 112 -8.21 -1.77 23.79
N PRO A 113 -8.09 -2.50 22.67
CA PRO A 113 -8.50 -3.90 22.61
C PRO A 113 -7.70 -4.76 23.60
N ALA A 114 -8.37 -5.74 24.21
CA ALA A 114 -7.77 -6.66 25.18
C ALA A 114 -7.51 -8.03 24.56
N PRO A 115 -6.54 -8.83 25.07
CA PRO A 115 -6.34 -10.21 24.60
C PRO A 115 -7.58 -11.10 24.74
N SER A 116 -8.47 -10.82 25.70
CA SER A 116 -9.75 -11.53 25.86
C SER A 116 -10.74 -11.27 24.71
N ASP A 117 -10.56 -10.20 23.93
CA ASP A 117 -11.43 -9.89 22.80
C ASP A 117 -11.33 -10.93 21.68
N PHE A 118 -10.21 -11.63 21.54
CA PHE A 118 -10.09 -12.74 20.60
C PHE A 118 -11.14 -13.81 20.88
N ARG A 119 -11.27 -14.22 22.15
CA ARG A 119 -12.27 -15.21 22.57
C ARG A 119 -13.69 -14.69 22.37
N ARG A 120 -13.94 -13.43 22.71
CA ARG A 120 -15.25 -12.79 22.53
C ARG A 120 -15.70 -12.80 21.07
N ILE A 121 -14.80 -12.61 20.10
CA ILE A 121 -15.13 -12.68 18.67
C ILE A 121 -15.62 -14.08 18.27
N PHE A 122 -15.01 -15.15 18.80
CA PHE A 122 -15.44 -16.52 18.51
C PHE A 122 -16.76 -16.89 19.19
N GLU A 123 -17.11 -16.22 20.28
CA GLU A 123 -18.37 -16.44 21.02
C GLU A 123 -19.55 -15.66 20.42
N THR A 124 -19.31 -14.72 19.50
CA THR A 124 -20.40 -13.99 18.82
C THR A 124 -21.03 -14.80 17.69
N GLU A 125 -22.35 -14.70 17.54
CA GLU A 125 -23.11 -15.45 16.52
C GLU A 125 -23.48 -14.57 15.30
N SER A 126 -23.27 -13.26 15.38
CA SER A 126 -23.61 -12.33 14.31
C SER A 126 -22.56 -11.25 14.07
N PHE A 127 -22.52 -10.72 12.85
CA PHE A 127 -21.65 -9.59 12.51
C PHE A 127 -21.95 -8.34 13.36
N GLY A 128 -23.23 -8.14 13.72
CA GLY A 128 -23.64 -7.05 14.61
C GLY A 128 -23.03 -7.17 16.00
N GLU A 129 -22.94 -8.38 16.55
CA GLU A 129 -22.27 -8.65 17.82
C GLU A 129 -20.76 -8.48 17.72
N MET A 130 -20.13 -8.96 16.65
CA MET A 130 -18.69 -8.73 16.40
C MET A 130 -18.36 -7.24 16.41
N MET A 131 -19.25 -6.40 15.87
CA MET A 131 -19.11 -4.94 15.88
C MET A 131 -19.19 -4.28 17.26
N SER A 132 -19.55 -5.02 18.31
CA SER A 132 -19.44 -4.57 19.70
C SER A 132 -18.05 -4.83 20.31
N VAL A 133 -17.23 -5.68 19.67
CA VAL A 133 -15.92 -6.07 20.17
C VAL A 133 -14.83 -5.08 19.71
N PRO A 134 -14.06 -4.47 20.63
CA PRO A 134 -13.01 -3.49 20.29
C PRO A 134 -11.98 -4.00 19.28
N LEU A 135 -11.49 -5.23 19.45
CA LEU A 135 -10.51 -5.82 18.54
C LEU A 135 -11.07 -5.98 17.12
N PHE A 136 -12.31 -6.44 16.98
CA PHE A 136 -12.95 -6.58 15.68
C PHE A 136 -13.04 -5.24 14.95
N ARG A 137 -13.35 -4.15 15.67
CA ARG A 137 -13.39 -2.79 15.12
C ARG A 137 -12.03 -2.36 14.56
N VAL A 138 -10.95 -2.62 15.29
CA VAL A 138 -9.59 -2.28 14.85
C VAL A 138 -9.24 -3.02 13.56
N VAL A 139 -9.53 -4.33 13.50
CA VAL A 139 -9.27 -5.15 12.31
C VAL A 139 -10.13 -4.71 11.13
N LEU A 140 -11.42 -4.42 11.35
CA LEU A 140 -12.31 -3.95 10.31
C LEU A 140 -11.88 -2.58 9.75
N VAL A 141 -11.43 -1.67 10.61
CA VAL A 141 -10.83 -0.39 10.19
C VAL A 141 -9.61 -0.65 9.30
N ALA A 142 -8.70 -1.55 9.70
CA ALA A 142 -7.54 -1.90 8.90
C ALA A 142 -7.95 -2.40 7.50
N ALA A 143 -8.90 -3.34 7.46
CA ALA A 143 -9.35 -3.98 6.23
C ALA A 143 -10.05 -2.99 5.28
N LEU A 144 -11.01 -2.20 5.79
CA LEU A 144 -11.74 -1.25 4.96
C LEU A 144 -10.88 -0.07 4.53
N ALA A 145 -9.98 0.44 5.38
CA ALA A 145 -9.01 1.46 4.98
C ALA A 145 -8.10 0.97 3.83
N ASN A 146 -7.62 -0.28 3.90
CA ASN A 146 -6.84 -0.88 2.82
C ASN A 146 -7.67 -1.04 1.53
N LEU A 147 -8.93 -1.46 1.66
CA LEU A 147 -9.85 -1.55 0.52
C LEU A 147 -10.04 -0.18 -0.15
N GLY A 148 -10.25 0.88 0.64
CA GLY A 148 -10.35 2.26 0.15
C GLY A 148 -9.09 2.69 -0.61
N SER A 149 -7.90 2.41 -0.07
CA SER A 149 -6.63 2.73 -0.74
C SER A 149 -6.45 1.95 -2.05
N THR A 150 -6.79 0.67 -2.08
CA THR A 150 -6.71 -0.16 -3.31
C THR A 150 -7.67 0.34 -4.39
N ILE A 151 -8.90 0.67 -4.02
CA ILE A 151 -9.87 1.30 -4.93
C ILE A 151 -9.33 2.65 -5.41
N GLY A 152 -8.63 3.40 -4.56
CA GLY A 152 -7.92 4.63 -4.94
C GLY A 152 -6.95 4.43 -6.10
N THR A 153 -6.10 3.41 -6.04
CA THR A 153 -5.17 3.11 -7.14
C THR A 153 -5.92 2.77 -8.43
N ILE A 154 -6.93 1.90 -8.35
CA ILE A 154 -7.72 1.50 -9.52
C ILE A 154 -8.43 2.70 -10.12
N ALA A 155 -9.12 3.49 -9.30
CA ALA A 155 -9.88 4.66 -9.74
C ALA A 155 -8.97 5.76 -10.30
N TYR A 156 -7.76 5.90 -9.78
CA TYR A 156 -6.79 6.85 -10.29
C TYR A 156 -6.41 6.54 -11.74
N PHE A 157 -5.98 5.30 -12.02
CA PHE A 157 -5.60 4.93 -13.38
C PHE A 157 -6.79 4.76 -14.33
N ALA A 158 -7.95 4.32 -13.82
CA ALA A 158 -9.14 4.11 -14.65
C ALA A 158 -9.87 5.41 -15.02
N PHE A 159 -9.88 6.41 -14.13
CA PHE A 159 -10.70 7.61 -14.30
C PHE A 159 -9.90 8.91 -14.28
N ILE A 160 -8.94 9.07 -13.36
CA ILE A 160 -8.18 10.32 -13.25
C ILE A 160 -7.17 10.46 -14.39
N PHE A 161 -6.44 9.41 -14.73
CA PHE A 161 -5.49 9.41 -15.84
C PHE A 161 -6.14 9.90 -17.16
N PRO A 162 -7.30 9.35 -17.59
CA PRO A 162 -8.02 9.86 -18.75
C PRO A 162 -8.56 11.28 -18.59
N VAL A 163 -9.09 11.64 -17.41
CA VAL A 163 -9.63 13.00 -17.15
C VAL A 163 -8.55 14.07 -17.26
N LEU A 164 -7.31 13.75 -16.86
CA LEU A 164 -6.17 14.65 -16.99
C LEU A 164 -5.59 14.70 -18.41
N GLY A 165 -6.16 13.95 -19.36
CA GLY A 165 -5.64 13.86 -20.73
C GLY A 165 -4.28 13.16 -20.82
N ILE A 166 -3.92 12.36 -19.81
CA ILE A 166 -2.66 11.62 -19.82
C ILE A 166 -2.83 10.40 -20.73
N ASP A 167 -2.31 10.50 -21.95
CA ASP A 167 -2.23 9.37 -22.87
C ASP A 167 -1.02 8.50 -22.51
N PRO A 168 -1.21 7.21 -22.14
CA PRO A 168 -0.12 6.31 -21.82
C PRO A 168 0.87 6.13 -22.98
N GLY A 169 0.40 6.15 -24.22
CA GLY A 169 1.25 6.08 -25.41
C GLY A 169 2.20 7.25 -25.49
N VAL A 170 1.67 8.48 -25.41
CA VAL A 170 2.46 9.72 -25.41
C VAL A 170 3.43 9.77 -24.24
N LEU A 171 2.97 9.36 -23.05
CA LEU A 171 3.80 9.26 -21.86
C LEU A 171 5.03 8.41 -22.15
N PHE A 172 4.86 7.18 -22.63
CA PHE A 172 6.01 6.32 -22.91
C PHE A 172 6.84 6.76 -24.12
N THR A 173 6.23 7.22 -25.21
CA THR A 173 7.01 7.58 -26.41
C THR A 173 7.76 8.89 -26.24
N GLU A 174 7.03 9.97 -25.90
CA GLU A 174 7.62 11.30 -25.78
C GLU A 174 8.40 11.45 -24.48
N GLY A 175 7.89 10.90 -23.37
CA GLY A 175 8.60 10.96 -22.08
C GLY A 175 9.95 10.26 -22.16
N LEU A 176 10.03 9.06 -22.74
CA LEU A 176 11.32 8.37 -22.89
C LEU A 176 12.24 9.06 -23.89
N ALA A 177 11.71 9.55 -25.03
CA ALA A 177 12.51 10.26 -26.01
C ALA A 177 13.15 11.53 -25.41
N ASN A 178 12.37 12.31 -24.64
CA ASN A 178 12.84 13.53 -24.00
C ASN A 178 13.81 13.24 -22.85
N MET A 179 13.59 12.18 -22.06
CA MET A 179 14.56 11.73 -21.06
C MET A 179 15.89 11.35 -21.70
N TRP A 180 15.85 10.61 -22.81
CA TRP A 180 17.05 10.20 -23.54
C TRP A 180 17.81 11.40 -24.10
N ALA A 181 17.10 12.36 -24.70
CA ALA A 181 17.69 13.61 -25.18
C ALA A 181 18.35 14.42 -24.04
N ALA A 182 17.70 14.49 -22.87
CA ALA A 182 18.26 15.16 -21.69
C ALA A 182 19.55 14.48 -21.20
N ILE A 183 19.59 13.15 -21.19
CA ILE A 183 20.80 12.39 -20.84
C ILE A 183 21.92 12.68 -21.83
N GLN A 184 21.64 12.68 -23.14
CA GLN A 184 22.65 12.99 -24.16
C GLN A 184 23.22 14.41 -23.98
N GLY A 185 22.37 15.38 -23.65
CA GLY A 185 22.78 16.76 -23.38
C GLY A 185 23.69 16.94 -22.16
N LEU A 186 23.76 15.96 -21.24
CA LEU A 186 24.69 15.99 -20.11
C LEU A 186 26.12 15.59 -20.50
N PHE A 187 26.28 14.92 -21.64
CA PHE A 187 27.57 14.41 -22.12
C PHE A 187 28.11 15.18 -23.33
N SER A 188 27.40 16.21 -23.80
CA SER A 188 27.81 17.16 -24.84
C SER A 188 28.33 18.45 -24.23
#